data_AF-A0AAC9PVE6-F1
#
_entry.id   AF-A0AAC9PVE6-F1
#
_cell.length_a   1.000
_cell.length_b   1.000
_cell.length_c   1.000
_cell.angle_alpha   90.00
_cell.angle_beta   90.00
_cell.angle_gamma   90.00
#
_symmetry.space_group_name_H-M   'P 1'
#
loop_
_entity.id
_entity.type
_entity.pdbx_description
1 polymer ?
#
loop_
_entity_poly.entity_id
_entity_poly.type
_entity_poly.pdbx_seq_one_letter_code
_entity_poly.pdbx_strand_id
1 'polypeptide(L)'
;MDEKKLSGLFHDAVGDAPPASFDEQDVVRTSHRVTVRRRMTAAGGSVLGVAVLTGGLVLGGLLPGFDGPGPSGDLAQTEAPSEDQRSPSVMVQPLPESSQESGPTASEGSPMSSAETGFQDGCGEVDPVLADLLAQELPETADETPQPAALNCLPGARAVSVEVQDDSGIGVLSVVLAPEPAGSPTAAELPEEGVNASISTANGELLTVTVEPRQGSGDAPHADEVGDLLSRLADRL
;
A
#
# COMPACT_ATOMS: atom_id res chain seq x y z
N MET A 1 -54.34 13.58 25.44
CA MET A 1 -52.91 13.96 25.35
C MET A 1 -52.76 14.72 24.05
N ASP A 2 -52.28 15.96 24.11
CA ASP A 2 -52.23 16.85 22.96
C ASP A 2 -50.95 16.66 22.14
N GLU A 3 -51.09 16.28 20.88
CA GLU A 3 -50.00 16.04 19.93
C GLU A 3 -49.09 17.27 19.75
N LYS A 4 -49.68 18.48 19.87
CA LYS A 4 -48.97 19.76 19.83
C LYS A 4 -48.02 19.97 21.03
N LYS A 5 -48.28 19.29 22.15
CA LYS A 5 -47.44 19.36 23.35
C LYS A 5 -46.21 18.45 23.24
N LEU A 6 -46.31 17.38 22.45
CA LEU A 6 -45.17 16.50 22.16
C LEU A 6 -44.21 17.15 21.16
N SER A 7 -44.72 17.76 20.08
CA SER A 7 -43.86 18.42 19.08
C SER A 7 -43.04 19.58 19.66
N GLY A 8 -43.57 20.30 20.66
CA GLY A 8 -42.84 21.37 21.35
C GLY A 8 -41.65 20.85 22.17
N LEU A 9 -41.81 19.70 22.84
CA LEU A 9 -40.73 19.11 23.64
C LEU A 9 -39.58 18.55 22.77
N PHE A 10 -39.88 18.08 21.56
CA PHE A 10 -38.84 17.64 20.63
C PHE A 10 -38.08 18.80 19.98
N HIS A 11 -38.71 19.96 19.82
CA HIS A 11 -38.05 21.13 19.24
C HIS A 11 -37.08 21.80 20.22
N ASP A 12 -37.43 21.88 21.51
CA ASP A 12 -36.56 22.45 22.56
C ASP A 12 -35.35 21.55 22.92
N ALA A 13 -35.38 20.27 22.55
CA ALA A 13 -34.30 19.31 22.83
C ALA A 13 -33.19 19.31 21.78
N VAL A 14 -33.41 19.94 20.61
CA VAL A 14 -32.38 20.09 19.58
C VAL A 14 -31.65 21.40 19.86
N GLY A 15 -30.59 21.31 20.67
CA GLY A 15 -29.67 22.43 20.86
C GLY A 15 -29.02 22.85 19.54
N ASP A 16 -28.50 24.08 19.49
CA ASP A 16 -27.77 24.59 18.33
C ASP A 16 -26.69 23.58 17.88
N ALA A 17 -26.68 23.28 16.58
CA ALA A 17 -25.71 22.37 16.00
C ALA A 17 -24.29 22.87 16.34
N PRO A 18 -23.40 22.01 16.87
CA PRO A 18 -22.04 22.43 17.16
C PRO A 18 -21.37 22.90 15.87
N PRO A 19 -20.51 23.93 15.93
CA PRO A 19 -19.78 24.39 14.76
C PRO A 19 -18.98 23.23 14.18
N ALA A 20 -18.93 23.13 12.85
CA ALA A 20 -18.17 22.09 12.18
C ALA A 20 -16.72 22.13 12.68
N SER A 21 -16.24 21.02 13.23
CA SER A 21 -14.86 20.86 13.71
C SER A 21 -13.86 20.65 12.57
N PHE A 22 -14.33 20.76 11.33
CA PHE A 22 -13.57 20.52 10.11
C PHE A 22 -13.90 21.64 9.13
N ASP A 23 -12.89 22.42 8.76
CA ASP A 23 -13.03 23.52 7.82
C ASP A 23 -12.18 23.29 6.57
N GLU A 24 -12.43 24.12 5.55
CA GLU A 24 -11.68 24.07 4.29
C GLU A 24 -10.17 24.35 4.51
N GLN A 25 -9.82 25.09 5.57
CA GLN A 25 -8.43 25.42 5.86
C GLN A 25 -7.65 24.20 6.38
N ASP A 26 -8.30 23.29 7.11
CA ASP A 26 -7.71 22.02 7.54
C ASP A 26 -7.37 21.12 6.35
N VAL A 27 -8.21 21.09 5.32
CA VAL A 27 -7.92 20.34 4.07
C VAL A 27 -6.72 20.94 3.35
N VAL A 28 -6.68 22.27 3.18
CA VAL A 28 -5.58 22.96 2.48
C VAL A 28 -4.26 22.81 3.23
N ARG A 29 -4.27 22.91 4.57
CA ARG A 29 -3.07 22.77 5.41
C ARG A 29 -2.52 21.35 5.39
N THR A 30 -3.40 20.35 5.38
CA THR A 30 -3.02 18.94 5.29
C THR A 30 -2.48 18.59 3.90
N SER A 31 -3.12 19.09 2.84
CA SER A 31 -2.68 18.92 1.45
C SER A 31 -1.28 19.49 1.21
N HIS A 32 -1.02 20.72 1.66
CA HIS A 32 0.29 21.36 1.48
C HIS A 32 1.42 20.58 2.19
N ARG A 33 1.15 19.98 3.36
CA ARG A 33 2.12 19.15 4.09
C ARG A 33 2.50 17.89 3.31
N VAL A 34 1.55 17.27 2.62
CA VAL A 34 1.79 16.09 1.78
C VAL A 34 2.61 16.46 0.54
N THR A 35 2.29 17.58 -0.12
CA THR A 35 3.03 18.03 -1.31
C THR A 35 4.49 18.40 -1.01
N VAL A 36 4.77 19.05 0.13
CA VAL A 36 6.14 19.40 0.52
C VAL A 36 6.98 18.15 0.80
N ARG A 37 6.41 17.11 1.41
CA ARG A 37 7.12 15.86 1.72
C ARG A 37 7.52 15.09 0.45
N ARG A 38 6.68 15.11 -0.60
CA ARG A 38 6.98 14.50 -1.91
C ARG A 38 8.10 15.20 -2.68
N ARG A 39 8.32 16.51 -2.47
CA ARG A 39 9.39 17.25 -3.15
C ARG A 39 10.77 17.07 -2.50
N MET A 40 10.82 16.77 -1.21
CA MET A 40 12.09 16.53 -0.50
C MET A 40 12.70 15.15 -0.79
N THR A 41 11.91 14.16 -1.23
CA THR A 41 12.42 12.82 -1.59
C THR A 41 13.00 12.76 -3.01
N ALA A 42 12.66 13.71 -3.90
CA ALA A 42 13.09 13.70 -5.30
C ALA A 42 14.46 14.39 -5.56
N ALA A 43 15.10 14.99 -4.54
CA ALA A 43 16.30 15.82 -4.74
C ALA A 43 17.57 15.36 -4.00
N GLY A 44 17.55 14.22 -3.30
CA GLY A 44 18.63 13.81 -2.37
C GLY A 44 19.48 12.60 -2.75
N GLY A 45 19.35 12.04 -3.96
CA GLY A 45 19.81 10.67 -4.25
C GLY A 45 20.87 10.49 -5.34
N SER A 46 21.66 11.51 -5.70
CA SER A 46 22.54 11.40 -6.89
C SER A 46 23.91 12.07 -6.81
N VAL A 47 24.64 11.96 -5.69
CA VAL A 47 26.06 12.40 -5.67
C VAL A 47 26.99 11.61 -4.74
N LEU A 48 27.03 10.28 -4.79
CA LEU A 48 28.17 9.52 -4.23
C LEU A 48 28.45 8.27 -5.06
N GLY A 49 29.22 8.41 -6.15
CA GLY A 49 29.65 7.22 -6.89
C GLY A 49 30.30 7.43 -8.24
N VAL A 50 31.34 8.27 -8.37
CA VAL A 50 32.42 8.04 -9.37
C VAL A 50 33.71 8.65 -8.83
N ALA A 51 34.54 7.82 -8.19
CA ALA A 51 35.96 8.10 -8.03
C ALA A 51 36.74 7.27 -9.05
N VAL A 52 37.91 7.80 -9.44
CA VAL A 52 38.97 7.19 -10.25
C VAL A 52 38.79 7.37 -11.77
N LEU A 53 39.48 8.38 -12.32
CA LEU A 53 40.51 8.25 -13.36
C LEU A 53 40.79 9.62 -13.99
N THR A 54 41.97 10.22 -13.70
CA THR A 54 42.90 10.92 -14.62
C THR A 54 43.72 12.03 -13.92
N GLY A 55 45.06 11.82 -13.85
CA GLY A 55 46.13 12.84 -13.69
C GLY A 55 46.22 13.59 -12.35
N GLY A 56 47.32 13.63 -11.59
CA GLY A 56 48.74 13.58 -11.92
C GLY A 56 49.38 14.97 -11.72
N LEU A 57 50.26 15.10 -10.69
CA LEU A 57 51.30 16.13 -10.46
C LEU A 57 50.83 17.58 -10.10
N VAL A 58 51.33 18.39 -9.14
CA VAL A 58 52.50 18.41 -8.22
C VAL A 58 52.28 19.44 -7.06
N LEU A 59 53.08 19.31 -5.97
CA LEU A 59 53.54 20.30 -4.95
C LEU A 59 52.54 20.63 -3.82
N GLY A 60 52.86 20.52 -2.51
CA GLY A 60 54.06 20.19 -1.77
C GLY A 60 53.86 20.63 -0.30
N GLY A 61 54.54 20.02 0.67
CA GLY A 61 54.69 20.61 2.02
C GLY A 61 54.44 19.65 3.19
N LEU A 62 55.54 19.22 3.79
CA LEU A 62 55.63 18.52 5.08
C LEU A 62 55.13 19.39 6.24
N LEU A 63 54.35 18.83 7.17
CA LEU A 63 54.49 19.07 8.61
C LEU A 63 53.99 17.83 9.40
N PRO A 64 54.85 17.21 10.25
CA PRO A 64 54.45 16.28 11.29
C PRO A 64 54.28 17.00 12.63
N GLY A 65 53.24 16.64 13.38
CA GLY A 65 53.18 16.87 14.83
C GLY A 65 52.28 18.02 15.29
N PHE A 66 51.13 17.67 15.86
CA PHE A 66 50.62 18.33 17.06
C PHE A 66 49.91 17.28 17.93
N ASP A 67 50.41 17.15 19.16
CA ASP A 67 50.05 16.14 20.16
C ASP A 67 49.23 16.84 21.27
N GLY A 68 47.99 16.36 21.48
CA GLY A 68 47.13 16.54 22.67
C GLY A 68 46.52 17.92 22.97
N PRO A 69 45.64 18.07 23.99
CA PRO A 69 44.87 17.06 24.73
C PRO A 69 43.34 17.39 24.85
N GLY A 70 42.51 16.40 25.20
CA GLY A 70 41.13 16.64 25.70
C GLY A 70 41.13 17.34 27.09
N PRO A 71 39.97 17.89 27.54
CA PRO A 71 39.14 17.09 28.45
C PRO A 71 37.60 17.35 28.42
N SER A 72 36.87 16.25 28.64
CA SER A 72 35.72 16.03 29.54
C SER A 72 34.47 16.93 29.59
N GLY A 73 33.31 16.26 29.50
CA GLY A 73 31.98 16.68 29.96
C GLY A 73 30.92 16.31 28.91
N ASP A 74 29.87 15.53 29.15
CA ASP A 74 29.30 14.93 30.35
C ASP A 74 28.35 13.80 29.90
N LEU A 75 28.06 12.85 30.79
CA LEU A 75 27.19 11.70 30.57
C LEU A 75 25.75 12.04 30.95
N ALA A 76 24.80 11.83 30.05
CA ALA A 76 23.38 11.57 30.34
C ALA A 76 22.84 10.82 29.10
N GLN A 77 22.54 9.52 29.09
CA GLN A 77 21.58 8.77 29.90
C GLN A 77 20.29 9.58 30.13
N THR A 78 19.28 9.33 29.29
CA THR A 78 17.96 8.82 29.72
C THR A 78 16.86 9.11 28.67
N GLU A 79 16.11 8.04 28.39
CA GLU A 79 14.74 7.95 27.86
C GLU A 79 14.41 8.40 26.43
N ALA A 80 14.14 7.37 25.62
CA ALA A 80 13.11 7.38 24.61
C ALA A 80 11.75 7.81 25.19
N PRO A 81 10.90 8.37 24.33
CA PRO A 81 9.54 7.88 24.20
C PRO A 81 9.45 7.12 22.88
N SER A 82 9.29 5.81 22.97
CA SER A 82 8.64 5.04 21.92
C SER A 82 7.18 5.50 21.87
N GLU A 83 6.83 6.28 20.86
CA GLU A 83 5.45 6.36 20.40
C GLU A 83 5.38 5.74 19.02
N ASP A 84 4.82 4.53 19.04
CA ASP A 84 4.25 3.79 17.94
C ASP A 84 3.33 4.70 17.11
N GLN A 85 3.74 5.02 15.89
CA GLN A 85 2.86 5.55 14.87
C GLN A 85 3.26 4.88 13.55
N ARG A 86 2.98 3.58 13.47
CA ARG A 86 2.90 2.84 12.22
C ARG A 86 1.75 3.44 11.42
N SER A 87 2.08 4.42 10.59
CA SER A 87 1.14 5.02 9.65
C SER A 87 0.81 3.97 8.58
N PRO A 88 -0.47 3.67 8.28
CA PRO A 88 -0.79 2.83 7.14
C PRO A 88 -0.32 3.56 5.87
N SER A 89 0.62 2.94 5.15
CA SER A 89 1.05 3.43 3.85
C SER A 89 0.08 2.90 2.80
N VAL A 90 -1.06 3.58 2.63
CA VAL A 90 -1.98 3.30 1.53
C VAL A 90 -1.35 3.84 0.24
N MET A 91 -0.81 2.95 -0.60
CA MET A 91 -0.39 3.30 -1.95
C MET A 91 -1.57 3.10 -2.91
N VAL A 92 -2.38 4.13 -3.12
CA VAL A 92 -3.28 4.21 -4.28
C VAL A 92 -2.49 4.86 -5.42
N GLN A 93 -2.18 4.13 -6.49
CA GLN A 93 -1.59 4.69 -7.71
C GLN A 93 -2.65 4.85 -8.81
N PRO A 94 -2.91 6.06 -9.31
CA PRO A 94 -3.63 6.26 -10.56
C PRO A 94 -2.68 6.29 -11.78
N LEU A 95 -3.18 5.68 -12.86
CA LEU A 95 -2.73 5.52 -14.25
C LEU A 95 -1.74 6.58 -14.82
N PRO A 96 -0.73 6.16 -15.63
CA PRO A 96 -0.14 7.03 -16.65
C PRO A 96 -0.86 6.88 -18.01
N GLU A 97 -1.21 8.02 -18.58
CA GLU A 97 -1.88 8.19 -19.88
C GLU A 97 -1.13 7.54 -21.06
N SER A 98 -1.94 7.05 -22.00
CA SER A 98 -1.57 6.41 -23.25
C SER A 98 -0.67 7.28 -24.13
N SER A 99 0.34 6.65 -24.75
CA SER A 99 0.95 7.15 -25.99
C SER A 99 1.11 5.97 -26.95
N GLN A 100 0.32 6.00 -28.02
CA GLN A 100 0.42 5.12 -29.18
C GLN A 100 1.75 5.38 -29.91
N GLU A 101 2.49 4.33 -30.28
CA GLU A 101 3.17 4.29 -31.57
C GLU A 101 3.30 2.86 -32.08
N SER A 102 3.04 2.68 -33.38
CA SER A 102 2.91 1.41 -34.10
C SER A 102 4.26 0.89 -34.62
N GLY A 103 4.44 -0.43 -34.70
CA GLY A 103 5.47 -1.01 -35.58
C GLY A 103 5.78 -2.51 -35.36
N PRO A 104 5.66 -3.38 -36.39
CA PRO A 104 5.76 -4.84 -36.25
C PRO A 104 7.16 -5.40 -36.55
N THR A 105 7.52 -6.55 -35.99
CA THR A 105 8.02 -7.78 -36.67
C THR A 105 8.78 -8.69 -35.69
N ALA A 106 8.59 -9.98 -35.92
CA ALA A 106 9.04 -11.10 -35.10
C ALA A 106 10.56 -11.21 -34.98
N SER A 107 11.01 -11.68 -33.82
CA SER A 107 12.23 -12.47 -33.72
C SER A 107 12.14 -13.41 -32.51
N GLU A 108 12.15 -14.71 -32.77
CA GLU A 108 12.35 -15.77 -31.79
C GLU A 108 13.63 -15.52 -31.00
N GLY A 109 13.56 -15.61 -29.67
CA GLY A 109 14.73 -15.53 -28.81
C GLY A 109 14.43 -15.19 -27.35
N SER A 110 14.26 -16.25 -26.55
CA SER A 110 14.34 -16.29 -25.07
C SER A 110 13.14 -15.73 -24.30
N PRO A 111 12.55 -16.49 -23.36
CA PRO A 111 11.76 -15.88 -22.31
C PRO A 111 12.74 -15.07 -21.47
N MET A 112 12.74 -13.74 -21.61
CA MET A 112 13.24 -12.90 -20.54
C MET A 112 12.27 -13.12 -19.38
N SER A 113 12.61 -14.10 -18.54
CA SER A 113 12.05 -14.25 -17.21
C SER A 113 12.07 -12.88 -16.55
N SER A 114 10.91 -12.45 -16.08
CA SER A 114 10.72 -11.36 -15.12
C SER A 114 11.51 -11.69 -13.86
N ALA A 115 12.83 -11.49 -13.92
CA ALA A 115 13.76 -11.81 -12.86
C ALA A 115 14.20 -10.51 -12.19
N GLU A 116 13.28 -9.76 -11.58
CA GLU A 116 13.62 -8.77 -10.54
C GLU A 116 12.61 -8.70 -9.38
N THR A 117 11.51 -9.43 -9.44
CA THR A 117 10.61 -9.66 -8.31
C THR A 117 10.37 -11.15 -8.19
N GLY A 118 10.69 -11.75 -7.05
CA GLY A 118 10.71 -13.21 -6.85
C GLY A 118 9.35 -13.92 -6.89
N PHE A 119 8.37 -13.41 -7.64
CA PHE A 119 7.06 -14.04 -7.81
C PHE A 119 7.19 -15.33 -8.63
N GLN A 120 6.38 -16.32 -8.28
CA GLN A 120 6.26 -17.60 -8.98
C GLN A 120 4.89 -17.71 -9.65
N ASP A 121 4.81 -18.52 -10.70
CA ASP A 121 3.56 -18.78 -11.40
C ASP A 121 2.54 -19.42 -10.44
N GLY A 122 1.43 -18.73 -10.23
CA GLY A 122 0.35 -19.18 -9.36
C GLY A 122 0.62 -19.01 -7.85
N CYS A 123 -0.47 -19.10 -7.08
CA CYS A 123 -0.47 -18.93 -5.63
C CYS A 123 -0.72 -20.21 -4.84
N GLY A 124 -0.60 -21.37 -5.50
CA GLY A 124 -0.87 -22.67 -4.91
C GLY A 124 -2.36 -23.03 -4.84
N GLU A 125 -2.70 -23.97 -3.96
CA GLU A 125 -4.09 -24.35 -3.68
C GLU A 125 -4.78 -23.29 -2.80
N VAL A 126 -6.11 -23.31 -2.79
CA VAL A 126 -6.92 -22.42 -1.94
C VAL A 126 -6.53 -22.59 -0.47
N ASP A 127 -6.17 -21.49 0.20
CA ASP A 127 -5.97 -21.50 1.65
C ASP A 127 -7.33 -21.56 2.37
N PRO A 128 -7.61 -22.60 3.16
CA PRO A 128 -8.90 -22.77 3.83
C PRO A 128 -9.13 -21.73 4.94
N VAL A 129 -8.07 -21.24 5.59
CA VAL A 129 -8.18 -20.22 6.63
C VAL A 129 -8.53 -18.87 6.01
N LEU A 130 -7.88 -18.51 4.90
CA LEU A 130 -8.23 -17.30 4.16
C LEU A 130 -9.64 -17.41 3.54
N ALA A 131 -10.04 -18.58 3.04
CA ALA A 131 -11.38 -18.81 2.52
C ALA A 131 -12.45 -18.62 3.60
N ASP A 132 -12.25 -19.20 4.79
CA ASP A 132 -13.18 -19.06 5.92
C ASP A 132 -13.27 -17.62 6.42
N LEU A 133 -12.14 -16.90 6.48
CA LEU A 133 -12.11 -15.49 6.86
C LEU A 133 -12.82 -14.61 5.82
N LEU A 134 -12.57 -14.88 4.54
CA LEU A 134 -13.18 -14.13 3.46
C LEU A 134 -14.69 -14.34 3.41
N ALA A 135 -15.18 -15.57 3.60
CA ALA A 135 -16.62 -15.87 3.66
C ALA A 135 -17.36 -15.10 4.79
N GLN A 136 -16.67 -14.73 5.88
CA GLN A 136 -17.26 -13.94 6.96
C GLN A 136 -17.30 -12.43 6.68
N GLU A 137 -16.47 -11.96 5.75
CA GLU A 137 -16.31 -10.54 5.44
C GLU A 137 -16.96 -10.12 4.11
N LEU A 138 -17.27 -11.11 3.26
CA LEU A 138 -17.89 -10.86 1.97
C LEU A 138 -19.34 -10.38 2.11
N PRO A 139 -19.78 -9.45 1.24
CA PRO A 139 -21.19 -9.09 1.13
C PRO A 139 -22.01 -10.27 0.61
N GLU A 140 -23.32 -10.29 0.90
CA GLU A 140 -24.23 -11.39 0.49
C GLU A 140 -24.32 -11.61 -1.03
N THR A 141 -23.78 -10.70 -1.84
CA THR A 141 -23.72 -10.78 -3.31
C THR A 141 -22.50 -11.51 -3.85
N ALA A 142 -21.57 -11.94 -3.00
CA ALA A 142 -20.40 -12.71 -3.41
C ALA A 142 -20.72 -14.19 -3.58
N ASP A 143 -20.09 -14.84 -4.57
CA ASP A 143 -20.18 -16.28 -4.72
C ASP A 143 -19.35 -16.97 -3.62
N GLU A 144 -19.96 -17.80 -2.78
CA GLU A 144 -19.24 -18.49 -1.70
C GLU A 144 -18.31 -19.63 -2.18
N THR A 145 -18.02 -19.74 -3.48
CA THR A 145 -17.15 -20.80 -4.01
C THR A 145 -15.72 -20.29 -4.14
N PRO A 146 -14.81 -20.61 -3.20
CA PRO A 146 -13.42 -20.18 -3.28
C PRO A 146 -12.68 -20.91 -4.40
N GLN A 147 -11.85 -20.17 -5.11
CA GLN A 147 -11.02 -20.63 -6.23
C GLN A 147 -9.54 -20.28 -5.99
N PRO A 148 -8.61 -21.04 -6.59
CA PRO A 148 -7.19 -20.67 -6.57
C PRO A 148 -6.96 -19.32 -7.26
N ALA A 149 -6.18 -18.44 -6.63
CA ALA A 149 -5.88 -17.13 -7.21
C ALA A 149 -5.04 -17.28 -8.49
N ALA A 150 -5.51 -16.67 -9.58
CA ALA A 150 -4.85 -16.65 -10.88
C ALA A 150 -3.77 -15.56 -10.98
N LEU A 151 -3.03 -15.34 -9.89
CA LEU A 151 -1.97 -14.34 -9.78
C LEU A 151 -0.60 -15.01 -9.65
N ASN A 152 0.47 -14.26 -9.90
CA ASN A 152 1.83 -14.70 -9.60
C ASN A 152 2.20 -14.25 -8.18
N CYS A 153 2.57 -15.19 -7.32
CA CYS A 153 2.66 -14.96 -5.88
C CYS A 153 4.08 -15.08 -5.36
N LEU A 154 4.38 -14.46 -4.21
CA LEU A 154 5.68 -14.67 -3.56
C LEU A 154 5.85 -16.14 -3.12
N PRO A 155 7.10 -16.64 -2.99
CA PRO A 155 7.36 -17.99 -2.51
C PRO A 155 6.80 -18.19 -1.10
N GLY A 156 6.04 -19.27 -0.91
CA GLY A 156 5.37 -19.57 0.34
C GLY A 156 4.11 -18.74 0.62
N ALA A 157 3.66 -17.91 -0.33
CA ALA A 157 2.39 -17.23 -0.22
C ALA A 157 1.21 -18.21 -0.31
N ARG A 158 0.10 -17.77 0.29
CA ARG A 158 -1.16 -18.49 0.41
C ARG A 158 -2.25 -17.58 -0.10
N ALA A 159 -3.19 -18.10 -0.87
CA ALA A 159 -4.19 -17.25 -1.52
C ALA A 159 -5.56 -17.90 -1.62
N VAL A 160 -6.56 -17.05 -1.80
CA VAL A 160 -7.92 -17.41 -2.15
C VAL A 160 -8.46 -16.35 -3.10
N SER A 161 -9.32 -16.77 -4.02
CA SER A 161 -10.06 -15.85 -4.86
C SER A 161 -11.54 -16.23 -4.92
N VAL A 162 -12.39 -15.23 -5.02
CA VAL A 162 -13.84 -15.36 -5.01
C VAL A 162 -14.42 -14.41 -6.05
N GLU A 163 -15.48 -14.84 -6.74
CA GLU A 163 -16.25 -13.97 -7.63
C GLU A 163 -17.15 -13.05 -6.80
N VAL A 164 -17.10 -11.75 -7.10
CA VAL A 164 -17.84 -10.70 -6.41
C VAL A 164 -18.65 -9.89 -7.40
N GLN A 165 -19.82 -9.42 -6.97
CA GLN A 165 -20.73 -8.64 -7.78
C GLN A 165 -21.36 -7.50 -6.98
N ASP A 166 -21.45 -6.33 -7.61
CA ASP A 166 -22.19 -5.17 -7.14
C ASP A 166 -22.94 -4.48 -8.31
N ASP A 167 -23.41 -3.26 -8.09
CA ASP A 167 -24.07 -2.44 -9.12
C ASP A 167 -23.12 -2.04 -10.27
N SER A 168 -21.80 -2.08 -10.05
CA SER A 168 -20.75 -1.73 -11.01
C SER A 168 -20.43 -2.88 -11.98
N GLY A 169 -20.63 -4.12 -11.54
CA GLY A 169 -20.55 -5.30 -12.39
C GLY A 169 -20.04 -6.53 -11.65
N ILE A 170 -19.34 -7.41 -12.37
CA ILE A 170 -18.82 -8.67 -11.84
C ILE A 170 -17.30 -8.66 -11.94
N GLY A 171 -16.63 -9.18 -10.92
CA GLY A 171 -15.19 -9.24 -10.84
C GLY A 171 -14.70 -10.39 -9.97
N VAL A 172 -13.38 -10.50 -9.84
CA VAL A 172 -12.71 -11.48 -9.01
C VAL A 172 -11.94 -10.75 -7.92
N LEU A 173 -12.30 -11.02 -6.67
CA LEU A 173 -11.57 -10.60 -5.49
C LEU A 173 -10.54 -11.68 -5.15
N SER A 174 -9.26 -11.34 -5.22
CA SER A 174 -8.14 -12.19 -4.83
C SER A 174 -7.48 -11.66 -3.57
N VAL A 175 -7.29 -12.53 -2.59
CA VAL A 175 -6.59 -12.24 -1.33
C VAL A 175 -5.35 -13.11 -1.25
N VAL A 176 -4.19 -12.48 -1.05
CA VAL A 176 -2.88 -13.14 -1.00
C VAL A 176 -2.15 -12.75 0.27
N LEU A 177 -1.72 -13.74 1.04
CA LEU A 177 -0.89 -13.59 2.22
C LEU A 177 0.48 -14.21 1.98
N ALA A 178 1.53 -13.38 1.97
CA ALA A 178 2.90 -13.82 1.79
C ALA A 178 3.71 -13.73 3.09
N PRO A 179 4.65 -14.67 3.34
CA PRO A 179 5.67 -14.49 4.37
C PRO A 179 6.51 -13.25 4.04
N GLU A 180 7.10 -12.65 5.08
CA GLU A 180 7.89 -11.40 5.12
C GLU A 180 8.26 -10.80 3.74
N PRO A 181 7.94 -9.52 3.48
CA PRO A 181 8.19 -8.90 2.17
C PRO A 181 9.66 -9.07 1.78
N ALA A 182 9.92 -9.89 0.76
CA ALA A 182 11.26 -10.14 0.21
C ALA A 182 11.80 -8.92 -0.57
N GLY A 183 11.65 -7.72 0.00
CA GLY A 183 11.82 -6.43 -0.68
C GLY A 183 10.63 -6.01 -1.55
N SER A 184 9.55 -6.80 -1.60
CA SER A 184 8.34 -6.47 -2.36
C SER A 184 7.32 -5.70 -1.52
N PRO A 185 6.69 -4.64 -2.07
CA PRO A 185 5.58 -3.96 -1.40
C PRO A 185 4.25 -4.73 -1.48
N THR A 186 4.16 -5.76 -2.33
CA THR A 186 2.96 -6.58 -2.56
C THR A 186 3.26 -8.07 -2.43
N ALA A 187 2.25 -8.84 -2.02
CA ALA A 187 2.34 -10.29 -1.83
C ALA A 187 2.20 -11.09 -3.15
N ALA A 188 1.67 -10.43 -4.18
CA ALA A 188 1.53 -10.93 -5.54
C ALA A 188 1.88 -9.84 -6.56
N GLU A 189 2.14 -10.27 -7.78
CA GLU A 189 2.17 -9.42 -8.96
C GLU A 189 0.78 -8.85 -9.18
N LEU A 190 0.70 -7.52 -9.27
CA LEU A 190 -0.57 -6.83 -9.42
C LEU A 190 -1.02 -6.86 -10.89
N PRO A 191 -2.31 -7.11 -11.15
CA PRO A 191 -2.86 -6.99 -12.49
C PRO A 191 -2.76 -5.55 -12.99
N GLU A 192 -2.74 -5.37 -14.32
CA GLU A 192 -2.73 -4.04 -14.96
C GLU A 192 -4.05 -3.28 -14.74
N GLU A 193 -5.14 -4.02 -14.59
CA GLU A 193 -6.49 -3.50 -14.39
C GLU A 193 -7.01 -3.88 -13.00
N GLY A 194 -7.87 -3.04 -12.43
CA GLY A 194 -8.51 -3.27 -11.14
C GLY A 194 -7.97 -2.43 -10.00
N VAL A 195 -8.43 -2.74 -8.79
CA VAL A 195 -8.06 -2.04 -7.56
C VAL A 195 -7.32 -2.99 -6.66
N ASN A 196 -6.21 -2.52 -6.08
CA ASN A 196 -5.41 -3.32 -5.17
C ASN A 196 -4.96 -2.49 -3.96
N ALA A 197 -4.73 -3.18 -2.85
CA ALA A 197 -4.16 -2.61 -1.65
C ALA A 197 -3.36 -3.68 -0.89
N SER A 198 -2.32 -3.25 -0.19
CA SER A 198 -1.45 -4.13 0.61
C SER A 198 -1.16 -3.55 1.99
N ILE A 199 -1.06 -4.42 2.99
CA ILE A 199 -0.72 -4.07 4.38
C ILE A 199 0.09 -5.19 5.05
N SER A 200 0.95 -4.84 6.00
CA SER A 200 1.60 -5.82 6.86
C SER A 200 0.67 -6.24 8.00
N THR A 201 0.51 -7.54 8.23
CA THR A 201 -0.25 -8.09 9.37
C THR A 201 0.53 -7.96 10.67
N ALA A 202 -0.11 -8.28 11.81
CA ALA A 202 0.53 -8.25 13.12
C ALA A 202 1.72 -9.24 13.22
N ASN A 203 1.66 -10.34 12.46
CA ASN A 203 2.71 -11.35 12.39
C ASN A 203 3.86 -10.98 11.44
N GLY A 204 3.81 -9.82 10.78
CA GLY A 204 4.82 -9.38 9.82
C GLY A 204 4.69 -10.01 8.43
N GLU A 205 3.61 -10.74 8.17
CA GLU A 205 3.24 -11.20 6.83
C GLU A 205 2.70 -10.03 6.00
N LEU A 206 2.78 -10.14 4.68
CA LEU A 206 2.25 -9.15 3.76
C LEU A 206 0.92 -9.65 3.20
N LEU A 207 -0.16 -8.93 3.50
CA LEU A 207 -1.48 -9.19 2.95
C LEU A 207 -1.71 -8.25 1.76
N THR A 208 -2.16 -8.79 0.63
CA THR A 208 -2.56 -8.04 -0.57
C THR A 208 -3.94 -8.48 -0.99
N VAL A 209 -4.80 -7.51 -1.24
CA VAL A 209 -6.15 -7.71 -1.76
C VAL A 209 -6.23 -7.02 -3.11
N THR A 210 -6.77 -7.72 -4.10
CA THR A 210 -6.92 -7.25 -5.46
C THR A 210 -8.34 -7.55 -5.93
N VAL A 211 -8.99 -6.60 -6.59
CA VAL A 211 -10.25 -6.81 -7.29
C VAL A 211 -10.08 -6.48 -8.76
N GLU A 212 -10.28 -7.49 -9.60
CA GLU A 212 -10.21 -7.37 -11.05
C GLU A 212 -11.63 -7.38 -11.64
N PRO A 213 -12.01 -6.36 -12.45
CA PRO A 213 -13.25 -6.43 -13.20
C PRO A 213 -13.16 -7.57 -14.22
N ARG A 214 -14.24 -8.30 -14.42
CA ARG A 214 -14.33 -9.25 -15.53
C ARG A 214 -14.29 -8.47 -16.85
N GLN A 215 -13.65 -9.03 -17.88
CA GLN A 215 -13.64 -8.42 -19.21
C GLN A 215 -15.05 -8.01 -19.67
N GLY A 216 -15.19 -6.75 -20.06
CA GLY A 216 -16.47 -6.16 -20.48
C GLY A 216 -17.34 -5.64 -19.33
N SER A 217 -16.90 -5.75 -18.08
CA SER A 217 -17.43 -4.97 -16.95
C SER A 217 -16.88 -3.55 -17.01
N GLY A 218 -17.60 -2.59 -16.41
CA GLY A 218 -17.17 -1.20 -16.33
C GLY A 218 -16.09 -1.03 -15.27
N ASP A 219 -16.51 -0.73 -14.05
CA ASP A 219 -15.62 -0.53 -12.91
C ASP A 219 -15.42 -1.84 -12.12
N ALA A 220 -14.35 -1.90 -11.32
CA ALA A 220 -14.10 -3.02 -10.42
C ALA A 220 -15.15 -3.01 -9.30
N PRO A 221 -15.85 -4.13 -9.05
CA PRO A 221 -16.86 -4.18 -8.00
C PRO A 221 -16.22 -3.95 -6.62
N HIS A 222 -16.92 -3.28 -5.71
CA HIS A 222 -16.44 -2.98 -4.36
C HIS A 222 -15.08 -2.25 -4.29
N ALA A 223 -14.69 -1.52 -5.35
CA ALA A 223 -13.43 -0.79 -5.43
C ALA A 223 -13.17 0.10 -4.19
N ASP A 224 -14.20 0.78 -3.70
CA ASP A 224 -14.10 1.70 -2.56
C ASP A 224 -13.96 0.97 -1.21
N GLU A 225 -14.29 -0.32 -1.15
CA GLU A 225 -14.28 -1.12 0.09
C GLU A 225 -12.98 -1.91 0.29
N VAL A 226 -12.12 -1.99 -0.73
CA VAL A 226 -10.89 -2.80 -0.72
C VAL A 226 -9.99 -2.46 0.46
N GLY A 227 -9.82 -1.17 0.79
CA GLY A 227 -9.00 -0.73 1.91
C GLY A 227 -9.56 -1.12 3.28
N ASP A 228 -10.89 -1.04 3.44
CA ASP A 228 -11.56 -1.40 4.68
C ASP A 228 -11.57 -2.93 4.87
N LEU A 229 -11.83 -3.69 3.80
CA LEU A 229 -11.74 -5.15 3.80
C LEU A 229 -10.33 -5.62 4.18
N LEU A 230 -9.31 -5.03 3.54
CA LEU A 230 -7.91 -5.34 3.83
C LEU A 230 -7.58 -5.11 5.31
N SER A 231 -8.06 -4.01 5.89
CA SER A 231 -7.83 -3.68 7.30
C SER A 231 -8.49 -4.70 8.24
N ARG A 232 -9.75 -5.07 7.98
CA ARG A 232 -10.48 -6.08 8.78
C ARG A 232 -9.84 -7.47 8.72
N LEU A 233 -9.35 -7.86 7.54
CA LEU A 233 -8.63 -9.12 7.37
C LEU A 233 -7.27 -9.10 8.12
N ALA A 234 -6.53 -8.00 8.02
CA ALA A 234 -5.24 -7.85 8.70
C ALA A 234 -5.35 -7.90 10.23
N ASP A 235 -6.43 -7.39 10.82
CA ASP A 235 -6.66 -7.43 12.27
C ASP A 235 -6.94 -8.86 12.79
N ARG A 236 -7.31 -9.79 11.92
CA ARG A 236 -7.62 -11.19 12.27
C ARG A 236 -6.47 -12.17 11.97
N LEU A 237 -5.44 -11.71 11.27
CA LEU A 237 -4.25 -12.48 10.89
C LEU A 237 -3.06 -12.15 11.80
#